data_AF-A0A928LAP5-F1
#
_entry.id   AF-A0A928LAP5-F1
#
_cell.length_a   1.000
_cell.length_b   1.000
_cell.length_c   1.000
_cell.angle_alpha   90.00
_cell.angle_beta   90.00
_cell.angle_gamma   90.00
#
_symmetry.space_group_name_H-M   'P 1'
#
loop_
_entity.id
_entity.type
_entity.pdbx_description
1 polymer ?
#
loop_
_entity_poly.entity_id
_entity_poly.type
_entity_poly.pdbx_seq_one_letter_code
_entity_poly.pdbx_strand_id
1 'polypeptide(L)'
;MALYKRIRDLREDSDKTQTEVAEFLGTTAQYYGKYEKGERELPFIRAIQLADYYGVSLDYPAERKKFKNSYSLNEDEQNLIYSWQCLSERDKGKVEYLIEQLLEEQAKRK
;
A
#
# COMPACT_ATOMS: atom_id res chain seq x y z
N MET A 1 11.51 7.78 19.87
CA MET A 1 12.16 7.59 18.56
C MET A 1 11.13 6.95 17.64
N ALA A 2 10.78 7.56 16.51
CA ALA A 2 9.86 6.96 15.55
C ALA A 2 10.59 5.82 14.83
N LEU A 3 10.15 4.58 15.05
CA LEU A 3 10.70 3.42 14.35
C LEU A 3 9.99 3.32 13.01
N TYR A 4 10.68 3.55 11.89
CA TYR A 4 10.11 3.33 10.56
C TYR A 4 10.14 1.85 10.19
N LYS A 5 9.52 1.02 11.03
CA LYS A 5 9.57 -0.45 10.93
C LYS A 5 9.15 -0.90 9.53
N ARG A 6 8.13 -0.28 8.97
CA ARG A 6 7.60 -0.60 7.65
C ARG A 6 8.53 -0.30 6.48
N ILE A 7 9.50 0.59 6.63
CA ILE A 7 10.49 0.83 5.57
C ILE A 7 11.43 -0.37 5.48
N ARG A 8 11.88 -0.88 6.64
CA ARG A 8 12.64 -2.13 6.69
C ARG A 8 11.81 -3.30 6.17
N ASP A 9 10.57 -3.44 6.64
CA ASP A 9 9.69 -4.53 6.22
C ASP A 9 9.46 -4.50 4.70
N LEU A 10 9.21 -3.34 4.09
CA LEU A 10 9.06 -3.21 2.64
C LEU A 10 10.31 -3.65 1.88
N ARG A 11 11.49 -3.30 2.39
CA ARG A 11 12.76 -3.73 1.79
C ARG A 11 12.93 -5.24 1.90
N GLU A 12 12.73 -5.80 3.09
CA GLU A 12 12.91 -7.24 3.35
C GLU A 12 11.91 -8.09 2.58
N ASP A 13 10.64 -7.67 2.52
CA ASP A 13 9.59 -8.33 1.75
C ASP A 13 9.81 -8.22 0.22
N SER A 14 10.70 -7.33 -0.23
CA SER A 14 11.08 -7.19 -1.63
C SER A 14 12.44 -7.84 -1.94
N ASP A 15 13.00 -8.61 -0.99
CA ASP A 15 14.32 -9.25 -1.09
C ASP A 15 15.46 -8.28 -1.45
N LYS A 16 15.37 -7.02 -0.98
CA LYS A 16 16.36 -5.97 -1.28
C LYS A 16 17.38 -5.78 -0.16
N THR A 17 18.60 -5.48 -0.55
CA THR A 17 19.67 -5.04 0.34
C THR A 17 19.55 -3.54 0.65
N GLN A 18 20.13 -3.09 1.77
CA GLN A 18 20.20 -1.66 2.07
C GLN A 18 20.98 -0.88 1.00
N THR A 19 21.92 -1.53 0.33
CA THR A 19 22.71 -0.94 -0.77
C THR A 19 21.85 -0.66 -1.99
N GLU A 20 21.04 -1.63 -2.45
CA GLU A 20 20.18 -1.44 -3.62
C GLU A 20 19.19 -0.28 -3.43
N VAL A 21 18.54 -0.20 -2.26
CA VAL A 21 17.60 0.89 -1.99
C VAL A 21 18.32 2.24 -1.82
N ALA A 22 19.52 2.22 -1.24
CA ALA A 22 20.33 3.42 -1.10
C ALA A 22 20.79 3.96 -2.46
N GLU A 23 21.18 3.10 -3.39
CA GLU A 23 21.52 3.45 -4.76
C GLU A 23 20.33 4.10 -5.48
N PHE A 24 19.13 3.52 -5.36
CA PHE A 24 17.90 4.10 -5.89
C PHE A 24 17.63 5.52 -5.34
N LEU A 25 17.87 5.73 -4.03
CA LEU A 25 17.69 7.02 -3.37
C LEU A 25 18.88 8.00 -3.53
N GLY A 26 19.92 7.63 -4.28
CA GLY A 26 21.13 8.44 -4.43
C GLY A 26 21.83 8.71 -3.09
N THR A 27 21.98 7.69 -2.24
CA THR A 27 22.53 7.80 -0.88
C THR A 27 23.41 6.61 -0.55
N THR A 28 24.08 6.62 0.61
CA THR A 28 24.85 5.47 1.09
C THR A 28 23.99 4.47 1.88
N ALA A 29 24.32 3.18 1.83
CA ALA A 29 23.67 2.13 2.60
C ALA A 29 23.62 2.45 4.11
N GLN A 30 24.72 2.99 4.65
CA GLN A 30 24.79 3.43 6.05
C GLN A 30 23.75 4.52 6.35
N TYR A 31 23.58 5.50 5.47
CA TYR A 31 22.63 6.59 5.68
C TYR A 31 21.19 6.10 5.56
N TYR A 32 20.91 5.21 4.60
CA TYR A 32 19.61 4.56 4.48
C TYR A 32 19.27 3.71 5.72
N GLY A 33 20.23 2.94 6.24
CA GLY A 33 20.06 2.17 7.47
C GLY A 33 19.76 3.02 8.71
N LYS A 34 20.16 4.30 8.74
CA LYS A 34 19.77 5.24 9.80
C LYS A 34 18.28 5.61 9.72
N TYR A 35 17.69 5.65 8.52
CA TYR A 35 16.25 5.82 8.37
C TYR A 35 15.50 4.61 8.93
N GLU A 36 15.88 3.39 8.55
CA GLU A 36 15.20 2.17 9.04
C GLU A 36 15.18 2.06 10.57
N LYS A 37 16.27 2.49 11.22
CA LYS A 37 16.41 2.47 12.68
C LYS A 37 15.77 3.66 13.39
N GLY A 38 15.26 4.65 12.65
CA GLY A 38 14.73 5.90 13.23
C GLY A 38 15.80 6.80 13.85
N GLU A 39 17.09 6.57 13.55
CA GLU A 39 18.22 7.39 14.00
C GLU A 39 18.33 8.70 13.21
N ARG A 40 17.71 8.73 12.01
CA ARG A 40 17.57 9.90 11.16
C ARG A 40 16.12 10.00 10.69
N GLU A 41 15.58 11.20 10.72
CA GLU A 41 14.30 11.48 10.08
C GLU A 41 14.38 11.23 8.58
N LEU A 42 13.35 10.59 8.02
CA LEU A 42 13.25 10.37 6.59
C LEU A 42 12.72 11.65 5.92
N PRO A 43 13.49 12.29 5.03
CA PRO A 43 13.00 13.45 4.28
C PRO A 43 11.74 13.09 3.47
N PHE A 44 10.75 13.99 3.46
CA PHE A 44 9.46 13.76 2.80
C PHE A 44 9.60 13.33 1.33
N ILE A 45 10.53 13.94 0.58
CA ILE A 45 10.79 13.57 -0.81
C ILE A 45 11.25 12.12 -0.96
N ARG A 46 12.05 11.61 -0.01
CA ARG A 46 12.49 10.20 -0.02
C ARG A 46 11.38 9.26 0.40
N ALA A 47 10.48 9.70 1.27
CA ALA A 47 9.27 8.93 1.60
C ALA A 47 8.38 8.73 0.37
N ILE A 48 8.20 9.76 -0.47
CA ILE A 48 7.48 9.66 -1.74
C ILE A 48 8.18 8.67 -2.67
N GLN A 49 9.49 8.83 -2.87
CA GLN A 49 10.27 7.92 -3.73
C GLN A 49 10.17 6.45 -3.29
N LEU A 50 10.22 6.18 -1.98
CA LEU A 50 10.04 4.83 -1.45
C LEU A 50 8.61 4.30 -1.64
N ALA A 51 7.60 5.16 -1.44
CA ALA A 51 6.20 4.79 -1.65
C ALA A 51 5.95 4.38 -3.11
N ASP A 52 6.47 5.17 -4.06
CA ASP A 52 6.38 4.87 -5.49
C ASP A 52 7.17 3.61 -5.85
N TYR A 53 8.39 3.47 -5.34
CA TYR A 53 9.26 2.31 -5.59
C TYR A 53 8.62 0.99 -5.14
N TYR A 54 7.94 0.98 -3.99
CA TYR A 54 7.28 -0.21 -3.46
C TYR A 54 5.80 -0.33 -3.85
N GLY A 55 5.25 0.61 -4.62
CA GLY A 55 3.83 0.60 -5.00
C GLY A 55 2.85 0.70 -3.82
N VAL A 56 3.21 1.45 -2.78
CA VAL A 56 2.40 1.61 -1.56
C VAL A 56 1.96 3.07 -1.36
N SER A 57 0.88 3.30 -0.63
CA SER A 57 0.51 4.67 -0.25
C SER A 57 1.51 5.25 0.74
N LEU A 58 1.72 6.57 0.75
CA LEU A 58 2.56 7.25 1.74
C LEU A 58 2.10 7.01 3.20
N ASP A 59 0.80 6.77 3.40
CA ASP A 59 0.22 6.38 4.69
C ASP A 59 0.67 5.00 5.19
N TYR A 60 1.19 4.15 4.29
CA TYR A 60 1.64 2.82 4.67
C TYR A 60 2.95 2.88 5.46
N PRO A 61 4.07 3.48 4.99
CA PRO A 61 5.25 3.69 5.83
C PRO A 61 4.99 4.48 7.12
N ALA A 62 3.98 5.37 7.11
CA ALA A 62 3.57 6.16 8.28
C ALA A 62 2.70 5.39 9.30
N GLU A 63 2.50 4.08 9.10
CA GLU A 63 1.68 3.22 9.97
C GLU A 63 0.19 3.60 10.10
N ARG A 64 -0.33 4.45 9.20
CA ARG A 64 -1.73 4.90 9.23
C ARG A 64 -2.71 3.93 8.56
N LYS A 65 -2.22 3.06 7.67
CA LYS A 65 -3.01 1.96 7.06
C LYS A 65 -2.56 0.59 7.54
N LYS A 66 -3.42 -0.42 7.61
CA LYS A 66 -3.01 -1.79 7.97
C LYS A 66 -2.42 -2.59 6.80
N PHE A 67 -2.84 -2.31 5.58
CA PHE A 67 -2.48 -3.09 4.38
C PHE A 67 -1.53 -2.31 3.47
N LYS A 68 -0.59 -3.02 2.81
CA LYS A 68 0.38 -2.46 1.84
C LYS A 68 -0.29 -1.76 0.67
N ASN A 69 -1.48 -2.23 0.31
CA ASN A 69 -2.11 -1.87 -0.94
C ASN A 69 -2.46 -0.38 -1.00
N SER A 70 -1.64 0.36 -1.76
CA SER A 70 -2.18 1.21 -2.82
C SER A 70 -2.48 0.28 -3.99
N TYR A 71 -3.63 -0.38 -4.01
CA TYR A 71 -4.08 -0.83 -5.32
C TYR A 71 -4.33 0.44 -6.12
N SER A 72 -3.52 0.66 -7.15
CA SER A 72 -3.96 1.44 -8.30
C SER A 72 -5.16 0.69 -8.83
N LEU A 73 -6.36 1.11 -8.41
CA LEU A 73 -7.60 0.59 -8.94
C LEU A 73 -7.52 0.70 -10.46
N ASN A 74 -7.76 -0.39 -11.19
CA ASN A 74 -7.89 -0.28 -12.64
C ASN A 74 -9.16 0.54 -12.99
N GLU A 75 -9.31 0.92 -14.25
CA GLU A 75 -10.42 1.78 -14.68
C GLU A 75 -11.79 1.18 -14.29
N ASP A 76 -11.96 -0.14 -14.42
CA ASP A 76 -13.21 -0.82 -14.07
C ASP A 76 -13.47 -0.79 -12.55
N GLU A 77 -12.44 -1.02 -11.74
CA GLU A 77 -12.52 -0.95 -10.28
C GLU A 77 -12.84 0.47 -9.78
N GLN A 78 -12.25 1.50 -10.41
CA GLN A 78 -12.56 2.90 -10.12
C GLN A 78 -13.99 3.25 -10.51
N ASN A 79 -14.43 2.81 -11.70
CA ASN A 79 -15.79 3.03 -12.18
C ASN A 79 -16.83 2.35 -11.30
N LEU A 80 -16.53 1.15 -10.78
CA LEU A 80 -17.39 0.44 -9.84
C LEU A 80 -17.53 1.22 -8.53
N ILE A 81 -16.41 1.72 -7.97
CA ILE A 81 -16.43 2.51 -6.73
C ILE A 81 -17.17 3.83 -6.94
N TYR A 82 -16.94 4.53 -8.05
CA TYR A 82 -17.65 5.75 -8.39
C TYR A 82 -19.16 5.49 -8.49
N SER A 83 -19.55 4.46 -9.25
CA SER A 83 -20.95 4.07 -9.41
C SER A 83 -21.58 3.74 -8.06
N TRP A 84 -20.87 2.99 -7.21
CA TRP A 84 -21.31 2.66 -5.85
C TRP A 84 -21.55 3.89 -4.99
N GLN A 85 -20.67 4.89 -5.04
CA GLN A 85 -20.81 6.13 -4.27
C GLN A 85 -22.03 6.95 -4.69
N CYS A 86 -22.46 6.84 -5.95
CA CYS A 86 -23.66 7.50 -6.47
C CYS A 86 -24.98 6.78 -6.16
N LEU A 87 -24.94 5.53 -5.67
CA LEU A 87 -26.15 4.76 -5.39
C LEU A 87 -26.87 5.21 -4.11
N SER A 88 -28.19 5.01 -4.10
CA SER A 88 -28.98 5.08 -2.88
C SER A 88 -28.64 3.92 -1.93
N GLU A 89 -28.84 4.09 -0.62
CA GLU A 89 -28.63 2.99 0.35
C GLU A 89 -29.44 1.74 0.01
N ARG A 90 -30.65 1.93 -0.53
CA ARG A 90 -31.48 0.81 -1.01
C ARG A 90 -30.82 0.05 -2.16
N ASP A 91 -30.21 0.75 -3.11
CA ASP A 91 -29.59 0.12 -4.28
C ASP A 91 -28.20 -0.45 -3.95
N LYS A 92 -27.46 0.17 -3.02
CA LYS A 92 -26.26 -0.42 -2.43
C LYS A 92 -26.56 -1.78 -1.81
N GLY A 93 -27.63 -1.88 -1.03
CA GLY A 93 -28.07 -3.15 -0.44
C GLY A 93 -28.40 -4.24 -1.47
N LYS A 94 -28.90 -3.87 -2.66
CA LYS A 94 -29.11 -4.84 -3.76
C LYS A 94 -27.79 -5.34 -4.34
N VAL A 95 -26.82 -4.45 -4.49
CA VAL A 95 -25.49 -4.80 -5.02
C VAL A 95 -24.75 -5.70 -4.02
N GLU A 96 -24.81 -5.40 -2.72
CA GLU A 96 -24.28 -6.28 -1.66
C GLU A 96 -24.86 -7.68 -1.75
N TYR A 97 -26.19 -7.79 -1.80
CA TYR A 97 -26.87 -9.08 -1.92
C TYR A 97 -26.41 -9.86 -3.17
N LEU A 98 -26.26 -9.19 -4.31
CA LEU A 98 -25.80 -9.83 -5.54
C LEU A 98 -24.34 -10.34 -5.41
N ILE A 99 -23.46 -9.55 -4.81
CA ILE A 99 -22.07 -9.94 -4.58
C ILE A 99 -22.01 -11.19 -3.68
N GLU A 100 -22.79 -11.23 -2.60
CA GLU A 100 -22.87 -12.38 -1.70
C GLU A 100 -23.31 -13.65 -2.45
N GLN A 101 -24.38 -13.56 -3.27
CA GLN A 101 -24.85 -14.68 -4.07
C GLN A 101 -23.78 -15.20 -5.05
N LEU A 102 -23.07 -14.30 -5.73
CA LEU A 102 -22.01 -14.69 -6.67
C LEU A 102 -20.85 -15.40 -5.96
N LEU A 103 -20.47 -14.94 -4.77
CA LEU A 103 -19.42 -15.56 -3.95
C LEU A 103 -19.83 -16.95 -3.46
N GLU A 104 -21.08 -17.11 -3.01
CA GLU A 104 -21.62 -18.42 -2.61
C GLU A 104 -21.64 -19.40 -3.78
N GLU A 105 -22.06 -18.97 -4.97
CA GLU A 105 -22.04 -19.81 -6.17
C GLU A 105 -20.62 -20.25 -6.54
N GLN A 106 -19.64 -19.34 -6.48
CA GLN A 106 -18.25 -19.69 -6.74
C GLN A 106 -17.71 -20.70 -5.72
N ALA A 107 -18.08 -20.56 -4.44
CA ALA A 107 -17.68 -21.49 -3.40
C ALA A 107 -18.27 -22.89 -3.61
N LYS A 108 -19.52 -22.99 -4.11
CA LYS A 108 -20.17 -24.28 -4.44
C LYS A 108 -19.58 -24.98 -5.67
N ARG A 109 -18.88 -24.23 -6.54
CA ARG A 109 -18.23 -24.76 -7.76
C ARG A 109 -16.80 -25.27 -7.50
N LYS A 110 -16.25 -25.03 -6.31
CA LYS A 110 -14.96 -25.57 -5.85
C LYS A 110 -15.16 -26.83 -5.03
#